data_AF-A0AAU6WNS5-F1
#
_entry.id   AF-A0AAU6WNS5-F1
#
_cell.length_a   1.000
_cell.length_b   1.000
_cell.length_c   1.000
_cell.angle_alpha   90.00
_cell.angle_beta   90.00
_cell.angle_gamma   90.00
#
_symmetry.space_group_name_H-M   'P 1'
#
loop_
_entity.id
_entity.type
_entity.pdbx_description
1 polymer ?
#
loop_
_entity_poly.entity_id
_entity_poly.type
_entity_poly.pdbx_seq_one_letter_code
_entity_poly.pdbx_strand_id
1 'polypeptide(L)'
;METLNREQCSAAIAEWGNCCGDFEMIKNTVHTNYVFNFDSEQIDWMKRMNECNEFCAEIGVYQSQLVAILCPLDYYGQKKSSDSYPFSFFNELDTNLNLVETEKYVLVKNAVLSKELKTIDDSSDMFWPIADKPMMEQDKAVEAIESWRDEGMMWFYRECSELQGTRIFKKFFVPAENLNPPKEGLTHMVCSFGLKFSEVYQRVLPTLIFISFYQDLTNSGSVLKTSNTYDWSYPCPPICQLL
;
A
#
# COMPACT_ATOMS: atom_id res chain seq x y z
N MET A 1 -1.05 5.59 -20.51
CA MET A 1 -0.29 6.18 -19.40
C MET A 1 -0.32 7.72 -19.38
N GLU A 2 -0.85 8.33 -18.31
CA GLU A 2 -0.66 9.77 -18.02
C GLU A 2 0.71 10.03 -17.37
N THR A 3 1.36 11.14 -17.73
CA THR A 3 2.69 11.50 -17.19
C THR A 3 2.84 12.99 -16.92
N LEU A 4 3.68 13.33 -15.94
CA LEU A 4 4.18 14.69 -15.70
C LEU A 4 5.62 14.78 -16.17
N ASN A 5 5.98 15.87 -16.84
CA ASN A 5 7.39 16.17 -17.08
C ASN A 5 8.08 16.59 -15.76
N ARG A 6 9.41 16.75 -15.79
CA ARG A 6 10.18 17.12 -14.60
C ARG A 6 9.68 18.40 -13.91
N GLU A 7 9.43 19.46 -14.68
CA GLU A 7 8.99 20.76 -14.13
C GLU A 7 7.60 20.66 -13.49
N GLN A 8 6.67 19.98 -14.16
CA GLN A 8 5.33 19.72 -13.66
C GLN A 8 5.36 18.86 -12.39
N CYS A 9 6.21 17.84 -12.36
CA CYS A 9 6.40 16.99 -11.18
C CYS A 9 6.91 17.82 -9.99
N SER A 10 7.97 18.61 -10.19
CA SER A 10 8.50 19.49 -9.13
C SER A 10 7.48 20.53 -8.65
N ALA A 11 6.73 21.13 -9.58
CA ALA A 11 5.68 22.08 -9.23
C ALA A 11 4.54 21.43 -8.43
N ALA A 12 4.10 20.24 -8.84
CA ALA A 12 3.03 19.51 -8.14
C ALA A 12 3.42 19.13 -6.70
N ILE A 13 4.66 18.67 -6.50
CA ILE A 13 5.18 18.33 -5.16
C ILE A 13 5.31 19.58 -4.29
N ALA A 14 5.79 20.69 -4.86
CA ALA A 14 5.88 21.96 -4.16
C ALA A 14 4.49 22.47 -3.74
N GLU A 15 3.50 22.34 -4.62
CA GLU A 15 2.13 22.75 -4.34
C GLU A 15 1.52 21.96 -3.18
N TRP A 16 1.69 20.63 -3.17
CA TRP A 16 1.28 19.83 -2.01
C TRP A 16 2.00 20.30 -0.73
N GLY A 17 3.30 20.60 -0.83
CA GLY A 17 4.07 21.16 0.27
C GLY A 17 3.52 22.49 0.80
N ASN A 18 2.96 23.33 -0.06
CA ASN A 18 2.32 24.59 0.32
C ASN A 18 0.95 24.35 0.98
N CYS A 19 0.21 23.32 0.55
CA CYS A 19 -1.04 22.91 1.18
C CYS A 19 -0.84 22.32 2.58
N CYS A 20 0.33 21.71 2.86
CA CYS A 20 0.67 20.97 4.10
C CYS A 20 0.77 21.86 5.36
N GLY A 21 -0.28 22.60 5.70
CA GLY A 21 -0.33 23.51 6.84
C GLY A 21 -1.60 24.35 6.85
N ASP A 22 -2.33 24.36 5.73
CA ASP A 22 -3.66 24.94 5.59
C ASP A 22 -4.69 23.80 5.53
N PHE A 23 -5.42 23.62 6.63
CA PHE A 23 -6.44 22.59 6.72
C PHE A 23 -7.59 22.80 5.73
N GLU A 24 -7.96 24.04 5.41
CA GLU A 24 -9.06 24.30 4.47
C GLU A 24 -8.63 23.95 3.03
N MET A 25 -7.37 24.17 2.66
CA MET A 25 -6.85 23.67 1.38
C MET A 25 -6.90 22.14 1.32
N ILE A 26 -6.41 21.46 2.36
CA ILE A 26 -6.41 19.98 2.42
C ILE A 26 -7.83 19.44 2.33
N LYS A 27 -8.78 20.02 3.06
CA LYS A 27 -10.18 19.60 3.06
C LYS A 27 -10.84 19.71 1.68
N ASN A 28 -10.40 20.66 0.85
CA ASN A 28 -10.90 20.82 -0.52
C ASN A 28 -10.19 19.90 -1.53
N THR A 29 -9.01 19.37 -1.19
CA THR A 29 -8.18 18.57 -2.09
C THR A 29 -8.21 17.08 -1.78
N VAL A 30 -8.46 16.70 -0.52
CA VAL A 30 -8.39 15.31 -0.05
C VAL A 30 -9.76 14.81 0.40
N HIS A 31 -10.29 13.84 -0.34
CA HIS A 31 -11.51 13.11 0.02
C HIS A 31 -11.12 11.74 0.58
N THR A 32 -11.47 11.43 1.83
CA THR A 32 -10.96 10.23 2.53
C THR A 32 -11.49 8.90 1.96
N ASN A 33 -12.41 8.96 0.99
CA ASN A 33 -12.96 7.81 0.27
C ASN A 33 -12.42 7.64 -1.17
N TYR A 34 -11.45 8.45 -1.58
CA TYR A 34 -10.85 8.39 -2.92
C TYR A 34 -9.63 7.46 -2.93
N VAL A 35 -9.21 7.06 -4.13
CA VAL A 35 -8.07 6.17 -4.37
C VAL A 35 -7.23 6.66 -5.56
N PHE A 36 -6.03 6.11 -5.69
CA PHE A 36 -5.22 6.21 -6.91
C PHE A 36 -5.32 4.93 -7.72
N ASN A 37 -5.34 5.03 -9.05
CA ASN A 37 -5.42 3.90 -9.96
C ASN A 37 -4.20 3.91 -10.89
N PHE A 38 -3.38 2.88 -10.80
CA PHE A 38 -2.22 2.69 -11.67
C PHE A 38 -2.48 1.56 -12.66
N ASP A 39 -2.37 1.86 -13.95
CA ASP A 39 -2.53 0.87 -15.03
C ASP A 39 -1.28 -0.02 -15.18
N SER A 40 -1.41 -1.12 -15.93
CA SER A 40 -0.29 -2.04 -16.18
C SER A 40 0.90 -1.38 -16.89
N GLU A 41 0.66 -0.38 -17.76
CA GLU A 41 1.73 0.34 -18.47
C GLU A 41 2.59 1.14 -17.49
N GLN A 42 1.94 1.82 -16.53
CA GLN A 42 2.59 2.56 -15.45
C GLN A 42 3.39 1.63 -14.52
N ILE A 43 2.81 0.49 -14.15
CA ILE A 43 3.45 -0.50 -13.29
C ILE A 43 4.68 -1.12 -14.00
N ASP A 44 4.55 -1.46 -15.28
CA ASP A 44 5.65 -2.03 -16.06
C ASP A 44 6.75 -1.00 -16.35
N TRP A 45 6.38 0.26 -16.54
CA TRP A 45 7.36 1.35 -16.57
C TRP A 45 8.14 1.42 -15.27
N MET A 46 7.46 1.38 -14.13
CA MET A 46 8.07 1.44 -12.80
C MET A 46 9.07 0.30 -12.58
N LYS A 47 8.70 -0.94 -12.93
CA LYS A 47 9.57 -2.13 -12.85
C LYS A 47 10.85 -2.00 -13.68
N ARG A 48 10.75 -1.46 -14.91
CA ARG A 48 11.90 -1.33 -15.81
C ARG A 48 12.86 -0.24 -15.35
N MET A 49 12.33 0.82 -14.75
CA MET A 49 13.11 2.01 -14.43
C MET A 49 13.76 1.96 -13.05
N ASN A 50 13.17 1.22 -12.10
CA ASN A 50 13.64 1.09 -10.72
C ASN A 50 14.82 0.11 -10.60
N GLU A 51 15.86 0.51 -9.88
CA GLU A 51 17.06 -0.30 -9.64
C GLU A 51 17.26 -0.64 -8.16
N CYS A 52 16.31 -0.28 -7.31
CA CYS A 52 16.35 -0.48 -5.87
C CYS A 52 15.30 -1.51 -5.41
N ASN A 53 15.44 -1.99 -4.17
CA ASN A 53 14.46 -2.88 -3.52
C ASN A 53 13.19 -2.14 -3.11
N GLU A 54 13.19 -0.82 -3.18
CA GLU A 54 12.04 0.05 -2.93
C GLU A 54 11.85 0.98 -4.14
N PHE A 55 10.64 1.48 -4.31
CA PHE A 55 10.34 2.62 -5.16
C PHE A 55 9.70 3.73 -4.36
N CYS A 56 9.66 4.94 -4.93
CA CYS A 56 9.07 6.09 -4.27
C CYS A 56 7.73 6.46 -4.93
N ALA A 57 6.70 6.66 -4.12
CA ALA A 57 5.46 7.32 -4.52
C ALA A 57 5.43 8.72 -3.86
N GLU A 58 5.56 9.77 -4.66
CA GLU A 58 5.50 11.15 -4.17
C GLU A 58 4.08 11.70 -4.32
N ILE A 59 3.64 12.49 -3.34
CA ILE A 59 2.33 13.14 -3.36
C ILE A 59 2.49 14.57 -3.84
N GLY A 60 1.63 14.97 -4.77
CA GLY A 60 1.57 16.30 -5.32
C GLY A 60 0.14 16.82 -5.46
N VAL A 61 0.01 18.09 -5.81
CA VAL A 61 -1.25 18.69 -6.26
C VAL A 61 -1.06 19.15 -7.70
N TYR A 62 -1.86 18.61 -8.61
CA TYR A 62 -1.85 18.98 -10.01
C TYR A 62 -3.28 19.23 -10.48
N GLN A 63 -3.51 20.36 -11.17
CA GLN A 63 -4.85 20.78 -11.59
C GLN A 63 -5.87 20.80 -10.44
N SER A 64 -5.44 21.28 -9.26
CA SER A 64 -6.24 21.36 -8.03
C SER A 64 -6.68 20.01 -7.44
N GLN A 65 -6.12 18.90 -7.92
CA GLN A 65 -6.39 17.56 -7.42
C GLN A 65 -5.13 16.93 -6.84
N LEU A 66 -5.30 16.10 -5.82
CA LEU A 66 -4.20 15.31 -5.27
C LEU A 66 -3.75 14.27 -6.30
N VAL A 67 -2.45 14.08 -6.45
CA VAL A 67 -1.85 13.09 -7.34
C VAL A 67 -0.79 12.27 -6.62
N ALA A 68 -0.68 10.99 -6.99
CA ALA A 68 0.44 10.13 -6.62
C ALA A 68 1.33 9.90 -7.84
N ILE A 69 2.62 10.21 -7.71
CA ILE A 69 3.61 10.21 -8.78
C ILE A 69 4.61 9.07 -8.53
N LEU A 70 4.74 8.17 -9.50
CA LEU A 70 5.67 7.04 -9.44
C LEU A 70 7.09 7.49 -9.78
N CYS A 71 8.00 7.33 -8.82
CA CYS A 71 9.38 7.81 -8.88
C CYS A 71 10.36 6.64 -8.72
N PRO A 72 11.09 6.25 -9.79
CA PRO A 72 12.14 5.23 -9.72
C PRO A 72 13.30 5.69 -8.86
N LEU A 73 13.88 4.74 -8.14
CA LEU A 73 15.11 4.90 -7.40
C LEU A 73 16.27 4.22 -8.14
N ASP A 74 17.44 4.82 -8.06
CA ASP A 74 18.69 4.21 -8.49
C ASP A 74 19.22 3.20 -7.45
N TYR A 75 20.35 2.56 -7.74
CA TYR A 75 20.99 1.60 -6.86
C TYR A 75 21.48 2.18 -5.52
N TYR A 76 21.54 3.51 -5.37
CA TYR A 76 21.83 4.19 -4.10
C TYR A 76 20.56 4.58 -3.32
N GLY A 77 19.38 4.31 -3.87
CA GLY A 77 18.10 4.73 -3.27
C GLY A 77 17.76 6.20 -3.54
N GLN A 78 18.44 6.86 -4.48
CA GLN A 78 18.15 8.24 -4.87
C GLN A 78 17.14 8.27 -6.01
N LYS A 79 16.30 9.32 -6.05
CA LYS A 79 15.31 9.49 -7.12
C LYS A 79 16.01 9.59 -8.47
N LYS A 80 15.77 8.61 -9.32
CA LYS A 80 16.31 8.57 -10.68
C LYS A 80 15.64 9.65 -11.52
N SER A 81 16.48 10.41 -12.21
CA SER A 81 16.05 11.41 -13.17
C SER A 81 15.35 10.74 -14.36
N SER A 82 14.15 11.21 -14.69
CA SER A 82 13.39 10.84 -15.88
C SER A 82 12.86 12.10 -16.55
N ASP A 83 12.62 12.03 -17.87
CA ASP A 83 11.99 13.11 -18.64
C ASP A 83 10.50 13.22 -18.29
N SER A 84 9.88 12.09 -17.98
CA SER A 84 8.47 11.97 -17.62
C SER A 84 8.28 10.97 -16.48
N TYR A 85 7.35 11.28 -15.58
CA TYR A 85 6.97 10.46 -14.44
C TYR A 85 5.49 10.09 -14.54
N PRO A 86 5.13 8.79 -14.49
CA PRO A 86 3.73 8.40 -14.45
C PRO A 86 3.07 8.83 -13.14
N PHE A 87 1.79 9.18 -13.22
CA PHE A 87 1.03 9.58 -12.05
C PHE A 87 -0.43 9.10 -12.13
N SER A 88 -1.12 9.14 -11.00
CA SER A 88 -2.57 8.95 -10.93
C SER A 88 -3.19 10.10 -10.14
N PHE A 89 -4.34 10.58 -10.60
CA PHE A 89 -5.23 11.42 -9.80
C PHE A 89 -5.86 10.63 -8.66
N PHE A 90 -6.14 11.34 -7.57
CA PHE A 90 -6.92 10.85 -6.44
C PHE A 90 -8.40 11.03 -6.76
N ASN A 91 -9.11 9.95 -7.06
CA ASN A 91 -10.47 9.98 -7.59
C ASN A 91 -11.38 8.96 -6.88
N GLU A 92 -12.68 9.09 -7.11
CA GLU A 92 -13.66 8.09 -6.70
C GLU A 92 -13.36 6.73 -7.34
N LEU A 93 -13.73 5.68 -6.62
CA LEU A 93 -13.73 4.34 -7.17
C LEU A 93 -14.83 4.21 -8.23
N ASP A 94 -14.45 3.81 -9.44
CA ASP A 94 -15.41 3.51 -10.50
C ASP A 94 -16.22 2.24 -10.22
N THR A 95 -15.68 1.33 -9.39
CA THR A 95 -16.29 0.04 -9.05
C THR A 95 -15.93 -0.39 -7.62
N ASN A 96 -16.72 -1.31 -7.03
CA ASN A 96 -16.42 -1.87 -5.71
C ASN A 96 -15.06 -2.59 -5.69
N LEU A 97 -14.23 -2.31 -4.67
CA LEU A 97 -13.00 -3.05 -4.42
C LEU A 97 -13.31 -4.41 -3.78
N ASN A 98 -12.93 -5.49 -4.46
CA ASN A 98 -13.00 -6.84 -3.92
C ASN A 98 -11.61 -7.26 -3.43
N LEU A 99 -11.47 -7.39 -2.11
CA LEU A 99 -10.25 -7.89 -1.47
C LEU A 99 -10.37 -9.42 -1.30
N VAL A 100 -9.33 -10.16 -1.72
CA VAL A 100 -9.35 -11.64 -1.74
C VAL A 100 -8.04 -12.19 -1.17
N GLU A 101 -8.16 -12.93 -0.07
CA GLU A 101 -7.06 -13.70 0.53
C GLU A 101 -7.41 -15.20 0.50
N THR A 102 -6.55 -16.00 -0.14
CA THR A 102 -6.71 -17.47 -0.20
C THR A 102 -5.58 -18.15 0.56
N GLU A 103 -5.92 -18.81 1.67
CA GLU A 103 -5.01 -19.68 2.42
C GLU A 103 -5.25 -21.16 2.08
N LYS A 104 -4.24 -21.85 1.52
CA LYS A 104 -4.24 -23.31 1.39
C LYS A 104 -3.44 -23.92 2.53
N TYR A 105 -4.11 -24.47 3.54
CA TYR A 105 -3.45 -25.22 4.61
C TYR A 105 -2.97 -26.59 4.08
N VAL A 106 -1.69 -26.94 4.30
CA VAL A 106 -1.22 -28.32 4.15
C VAL A 106 -1.56 -29.06 5.44
N LEU A 107 -2.61 -29.87 5.41
CA LEU A 107 -2.95 -30.75 6.52
C LEU A 107 -1.94 -31.90 6.58
N VAL A 108 -0.86 -31.78 7.35
CA VAL A 108 0.09 -32.88 7.60
C VAL A 108 -0.55 -33.85 8.59
N LYS A 109 -1.33 -34.81 8.08
CA LYS A 109 -1.80 -35.97 8.85
C LYS A 109 -0.68 -37.01 8.90
N ASN A 110 0.15 -36.95 9.94
CA ASN A 110 1.05 -38.05 10.27
C ASN A 110 0.26 -39.09 11.07
N ALA A 111 -0.10 -40.21 10.43
CA ALA A 111 -0.66 -41.36 11.13
C ALA A 111 0.44 -42.40 11.34
N VAL A 112 0.82 -42.67 12.59
CA VAL A 112 1.71 -43.78 12.96
C VAL A 112 0.84 -44.97 13.33
N LEU A 113 0.85 -46.00 12.49
CA LEU A 113 0.17 -47.28 12.76
C LEU A 113 1.11 -48.20 13.54
N SER A 114 0.60 -48.77 14.64
CA SER A 114 1.31 -49.80 15.40
C SER A 114 1.40 -51.12 14.63
N LYS A 115 2.28 -52.03 15.05
CA LYS A 115 2.43 -53.37 14.46
C LYS A 115 1.17 -54.26 14.53
N GLU A 116 0.16 -53.84 15.30
CA GLU A 116 -1.14 -54.51 15.41
C GLU A 116 -2.26 -53.74 14.68
N LEU A 117 -1.91 -52.75 13.83
CA LEU A 117 -2.84 -51.93 13.05
C LEU A 117 -3.90 -51.20 13.89
N LYS A 118 -3.60 -50.90 15.15
CA LYS A 118 -4.40 -50.01 15.99
C LYS A 118 -3.77 -48.62 16.05
N THR A 119 -4.61 -47.60 15.98
CA THR A 119 -4.28 -46.21 16.29
C THR A 119 -3.80 -46.13 17.74
N ILE A 120 -2.56 -45.68 17.95
CA ILE A 120 -2.04 -45.36 19.29
C ILE A 120 -2.29 -43.87 19.49
N ASP A 121 -3.29 -43.58 20.31
CA ASP A 121 -3.73 -42.30 20.88
C ASP A 121 -4.37 -41.24 19.96
N ASP A 122 -5.71 -41.28 19.98
CA ASP A 122 -6.58 -40.11 20.17
C ASP A 122 -6.36 -39.57 21.61
N SER A 123 -5.39 -38.71 21.84
CA SER A 123 -5.41 -37.82 23.00
C SER A 123 -6.15 -36.56 22.61
N SER A 124 -7.47 -36.62 22.76
CA SER A 124 -8.35 -35.47 22.82
C SER A 124 -7.95 -34.57 23.99
N ASP A 125 -6.96 -33.72 23.78
CA ASP A 125 -6.76 -32.54 24.61
C ASP A 125 -7.16 -31.30 23.80
N MET A 126 -8.11 -30.58 24.40
CA MET A 126 -8.73 -29.35 23.92
C MET A 126 -7.72 -28.39 23.31
N PHE A 127 -8.02 -27.85 22.12
CA PHE A 127 -7.83 -26.42 21.92
C PHE A 127 -9.10 -25.80 21.36
N TRP A 128 -9.66 -24.95 22.21
CA TRP A 128 -10.64 -23.90 21.99
C TRP A 128 -10.54 -23.23 20.60
N PRO A 129 -11.62 -22.62 20.08
CA PRO A 129 -11.52 -21.84 18.85
C PRO A 129 -10.37 -20.85 19.04
N ILE A 130 -9.38 -20.93 18.17
CA ILE A 130 -8.13 -20.19 18.27
C ILE A 130 -8.51 -18.70 18.23
N ALA A 131 -8.63 -18.09 19.41
CA ALA A 131 -8.73 -16.65 19.65
C ALA A 131 -7.40 -15.91 19.37
N ASP A 132 -6.51 -16.58 18.64
CA ASP A 132 -5.12 -16.24 18.38
C ASP A 132 -4.77 -16.52 16.89
N LYS A 133 -5.76 -16.46 15.99
CA LYS A 133 -5.41 -16.36 14.58
C LYS A 133 -4.78 -14.98 14.40
N PRO A 134 -3.50 -14.87 13.99
CA PRO A 134 -2.96 -13.57 13.63
C PRO A 134 -3.89 -12.96 12.57
N MET A 135 -4.29 -11.71 12.78
CA MET A 135 -5.16 -10.99 11.86
C MET A 135 -4.58 -11.12 10.45
N MET A 136 -5.43 -11.51 9.49
CA MET A 136 -5.00 -11.73 8.13
C MET A 136 -4.48 -10.40 7.54
N GLU A 137 -3.57 -10.46 6.56
CA GLU A 137 -2.99 -9.22 6.02
C GLU A 137 -4.08 -8.37 5.32
N GLN A 138 -5.10 -9.03 4.74
CA GLN A 138 -6.29 -8.36 4.25
C GLN A 138 -7.11 -7.68 5.35
N ASP A 139 -7.32 -8.32 6.49
CA ASP A 139 -8.09 -7.74 7.60
C ASP A 139 -7.40 -6.48 8.13
N LYS A 140 -6.07 -6.50 8.25
CA LYS A 140 -5.25 -5.32 8.57
C LYS A 140 -5.40 -4.21 7.54
N ALA A 141 -5.37 -4.56 6.26
CA ALA A 141 -5.54 -3.59 5.18
C ALA A 141 -6.95 -2.96 5.21
N VAL A 142 -8.00 -3.76 5.44
CA VAL A 142 -9.38 -3.26 5.59
C VAL A 142 -9.48 -2.30 6.77
N GLU A 143 -9.03 -2.72 7.95
CA GLU A 143 -9.08 -1.89 9.16
C GLU A 143 -8.34 -0.56 8.96
N ALA A 144 -7.16 -0.59 8.33
CA ALA A 144 -6.38 0.61 8.05
C ALA A 144 -7.10 1.56 7.06
N ILE A 145 -7.72 1.02 6.00
CA ILE A 145 -8.49 1.81 5.02
C ILE A 145 -9.73 2.42 5.68
N GLU A 146 -10.47 1.63 6.46
CA GLU A 146 -11.66 2.11 7.19
C GLU A 146 -11.29 3.19 8.20
N SER A 147 -10.19 3.00 8.94
CA SER A 147 -9.66 4.00 9.86
C SER A 147 -9.30 5.30 9.13
N TRP A 148 -8.69 5.22 7.94
CA TRP A 148 -8.43 6.42 7.13
C TRP A 148 -9.72 7.12 6.69
N ARG A 149 -10.71 6.35 6.23
CA ARG A 149 -12.01 6.89 5.82
C ARG A 149 -12.65 7.69 6.95
N ASP A 150 -12.63 7.14 8.15
CA ASP A 150 -13.35 7.66 9.30
C ASP A 150 -12.56 8.75 10.06
N GLU A 151 -11.23 8.61 10.15
CA GLU A 151 -10.38 9.48 10.98
C GLU A 151 -9.37 10.34 10.19
N GLY A 152 -9.17 10.10 8.89
CA GLY A 152 -8.13 10.77 8.10
C GLY A 152 -8.25 12.30 8.08
N MET A 153 -9.47 12.83 8.02
CA MET A 153 -9.69 14.28 8.08
C MET A 153 -9.38 14.86 9.47
N MET A 154 -9.68 14.13 10.54
CA MET A 154 -9.31 14.52 11.91
C MET A 154 -7.81 14.47 12.11
N TRP A 155 -7.14 13.48 11.52
CA TRP A 155 -5.68 13.40 11.49
C TRP A 155 -5.07 14.64 10.85
N PHE A 156 -5.54 15.06 9.66
CA PHE A 156 -5.08 16.29 9.02
C PHE A 156 -5.36 17.55 9.84
N TYR A 157 -6.56 17.66 10.42
CA TYR A 157 -6.92 18.79 11.27
C TYR A 157 -5.92 18.93 12.43
N ARG A 158 -5.59 17.82 13.09
CA ARG A 158 -4.61 17.80 14.17
C ARG A 158 -3.20 18.18 13.69
N GLU A 159 -2.73 17.61 12.60
CA GLU A 159 -1.40 17.93 12.07
C GLU A 159 -1.28 19.40 11.65
N CYS A 160 -2.34 19.99 11.07
CA CYS A 160 -2.34 21.41 10.71
C CYS A 160 -2.41 22.31 11.95
N SER A 161 -3.32 22.03 12.88
CA SER A 161 -3.59 22.89 14.04
C SER A 161 -2.48 22.83 15.10
N GLU A 162 -1.91 21.65 15.37
CA GLU A 162 -0.90 21.48 16.42
C GLU A 162 0.53 21.62 15.88
N LEU A 163 0.76 21.27 14.61
CA LEU A 163 2.12 21.02 14.08
C LEU A 163 2.38 21.73 12.75
N GLN A 164 1.47 22.61 12.34
CA GLN A 164 1.59 23.44 11.13
C GLN A 164 1.82 22.59 9.88
N GLY A 165 1.31 21.36 9.88
CA GLY A 165 1.41 20.37 8.79
C GLY A 165 2.84 19.90 8.46
N THR A 166 3.82 20.21 9.32
CA THR A 166 5.23 19.83 9.11
C THR A 166 5.47 18.32 8.97
N ARG A 167 4.56 17.49 9.48
CA ARG A 167 4.66 16.02 9.45
C ARG A 167 3.69 15.37 8.47
N ILE A 168 2.95 16.18 7.72
CA ILE A 168 2.11 15.65 6.64
C ILE A 168 3.03 15.01 5.61
N PHE A 169 2.67 13.79 5.23
CA PHE A 169 3.44 12.98 4.31
C PHE A 169 3.64 13.71 2.98
N LYS A 170 4.81 13.53 2.38
CA LYS A 170 5.14 14.05 1.04
C LYS A 170 5.51 12.94 0.07
N LYS A 171 6.01 11.83 0.61
CA LYS A 171 6.44 10.67 -0.14
C LYS A 171 6.37 9.41 0.71
N PHE A 172 6.21 8.30 0.01
CA PHE A 172 6.18 6.97 0.57
C PHE A 172 7.23 6.12 -0.13
N PHE A 173 7.93 5.29 0.64
CA PHE A 173 8.76 4.23 0.10
C PHE A 173 7.97 2.93 0.11
N VAL A 174 7.98 2.23 -1.01
CA VAL A 174 7.17 1.03 -1.24
C VAL A 174 8.10 -0.08 -1.72
N PRO A 175 8.06 -1.29 -1.13
CA PRO A 175 8.85 -2.41 -1.62
C PRO A 175 8.60 -2.70 -3.10
N ALA A 176 9.67 -2.82 -3.89
CA ALA A 176 9.60 -3.07 -5.33
C ALA A 176 9.08 -4.48 -5.65
N GLU A 177 9.14 -5.42 -4.70
CA GLU A 177 8.46 -6.71 -4.78
C GLU A 177 6.94 -6.56 -4.96
N ASN A 178 6.35 -5.48 -4.45
CA ASN A 178 4.91 -5.21 -4.63
C ASN A 178 4.56 -4.89 -6.08
N LEU A 179 5.52 -4.46 -6.90
CA LEU A 179 5.30 -4.31 -8.34
C LEU A 179 5.18 -5.67 -9.03
N ASN A 180 5.77 -6.73 -8.45
CA ASN A 180 5.89 -8.06 -9.03
C ASN A 180 5.11 -9.10 -8.21
N PRO A 181 3.78 -9.04 -8.20
CA PRO A 181 3.02 -10.03 -7.46
C PRO A 181 3.25 -11.46 -8.00
N PRO A 182 3.03 -12.48 -7.16
CA PRO A 182 3.36 -13.87 -7.48
C PRO A 182 2.51 -14.49 -8.60
N LYS A 183 1.49 -13.79 -9.11
CA LYS A 183 0.56 -14.27 -10.14
C LYS A 183 0.70 -13.46 -11.43
N GLU A 184 0.83 -14.14 -12.57
CA GLU A 184 0.79 -13.50 -13.89
C GLU A 184 -0.60 -12.90 -14.20
N GLY A 185 -0.63 -11.90 -15.08
CA GLY A 185 -1.87 -11.26 -15.53
C GLY A 185 -2.33 -10.07 -14.69
N LEU A 186 -1.42 -9.38 -14.01
CA LEU A 186 -1.71 -8.10 -13.34
C LEU A 186 -2.25 -7.07 -14.36
N THR A 187 -3.44 -6.55 -14.12
CA THR A 187 -4.11 -5.58 -15.01
C THR A 187 -3.93 -4.15 -14.52
N HIS A 188 -4.13 -3.93 -13.23
CA HIS A 188 -4.00 -2.62 -12.60
C HIS A 188 -3.78 -2.78 -11.09
N MET A 189 -3.34 -1.70 -10.46
CA MET A 189 -3.24 -1.58 -9.01
C MET A 189 -4.07 -0.39 -8.54
N VAL A 190 -4.85 -0.62 -7.49
CA VAL A 190 -5.51 0.45 -6.75
C VAL A 190 -4.69 0.74 -5.51
N CYS A 191 -4.44 2.01 -5.24
CA CYS A 191 -3.70 2.46 -4.08
C CYS A 191 -4.60 3.33 -3.21
N SER A 192 -4.86 2.89 -1.98
CA SER A 192 -5.67 3.61 -1.01
C SER A 192 -4.80 4.11 0.12
N PHE A 193 -5.17 5.24 0.72
CA PHE A 193 -4.62 5.58 2.02
C PHE A 193 -5.18 4.65 3.11
N GLY A 194 -4.36 4.45 4.13
CA GLY A 194 -4.72 3.78 5.38
C GLY A 194 -4.07 4.49 6.58
N LEU A 195 -4.55 4.19 7.77
CA LEU A 195 -3.92 4.61 9.03
C LEU A 195 -3.33 3.41 9.76
N LYS A 196 -2.09 3.58 10.24
CA LYS A 196 -1.36 2.55 10.99
C LYS A 196 -0.73 3.14 12.23
N PHE A 197 -0.93 2.50 13.37
CA PHE A 197 -0.23 2.90 14.58
C PHE A 197 1.23 2.47 14.50
N SER A 198 2.15 3.41 14.72
CA SER A 198 3.56 3.13 14.87
C SER A 198 3.94 3.10 16.35
N GLU A 199 4.37 1.93 16.81
CA GLU A 199 4.91 1.76 18.17
C GLU A 199 6.20 2.56 18.36
N VAL A 200 7.06 2.64 17.34
CA VAL A 200 8.33 3.38 17.41
C VAL A 200 8.08 4.87 17.64
N TYR A 201 7.12 5.43 16.93
CA TYR A 201 6.81 6.86 17.02
C TYR A 201 5.67 7.19 17.99
N GLN A 202 5.04 6.18 18.58
CA GLN A 202 3.88 6.30 19.48
C GLN A 202 2.77 7.17 18.89
N ARG A 203 2.44 6.97 17.61
CA ARG A 203 1.41 7.73 16.90
C ARG A 203 0.84 6.99 15.70
N VAL A 204 -0.35 7.41 15.29
CA VAL A 204 -0.99 6.98 14.04
C VAL A 204 -0.34 7.71 12.87
N LEU A 205 0.07 6.94 11.86
CA LEU A 205 0.73 7.39 10.65
C LEU A 205 -0.07 6.98 9.42
N PRO A 206 -0.20 7.86 8.42
CA PRO A 206 -0.72 7.49 7.11
C PRO A 206 0.20 6.51 6.40
N THR A 207 -0.39 5.56 5.69
CA THR A 207 0.25 4.60 4.79
C THR A 207 -0.52 4.52 3.47
N LEU A 208 0.10 4.00 2.43
CA LEU A 208 -0.46 3.61 1.16
C LEU A 208 -0.54 2.09 1.11
N ILE A 209 -1.75 1.61 0.82
CA ILE A 209 -2.08 0.20 0.69
C ILE A 209 -2.28 -0.08 -0.79
N PHE A 210 -1.46 -0.97 -1.34
CA PHE A 210 -1.51 -1.35 -2.75
C PHE A 210 -2.34 -2.62 -2.92
N ILE A 211 -3.34 -2.56 -3.79
CA ILE A 211 -4.31 -3.60 -4.07
C ILE A 211 -4.16 -4.03 -5.53
N SER A 212 -3.69 -5.25 -5.77
CA SER A 212 -3.42 -5.77 -7.12
C SER A 212 -4.63 -6.47 -7.73
N PHE A 213 -4.95 -6.15 -8.99
CA PHE A 213 -6.04 -6.78 -9.74
C PHE A 213 -5.50 -7.60 -10.91
N TYR A 214 -6.05 -8.79 -11.12
CA TYR A 214 -5.59 -9.72 -12.16
C TYR A 214 -6.71 -10.01 -13.15
N GLN A 215 -6.33 -10.27 -14.40
CA GLN A 215 -7.20 -10.92 -15.36
C GLN A 215 -7.41 -12.37 -14.92
N ASP A 216 -8.65 -12.87 -15.01
CA ASP A 216 -8.97 -14.25 -14.64
C ASP A 216 -8.25 -15.25 -15.55
N LEU A 217 -7.02 -15.60 -15.19
CA LEU A 217 -6.29 -16.74 -15.69
C LEU A 217 -6.56 -17.89 -14.73
N THR A 218 -7.41 -18.82 -15.16
CA THR A 218 -7.70 -20.05 -14.41
C THR A 218 -6.46 -20.95 -14.32
N ASN A 219 -6.18 -21.40 -13.09
CA ASN A 219 -5.34 -22.54 -12.68
C ASN A 219 -3.87 -22.59 -13.10
N SER A 220 -3.00 -22.41 -12.10
CA SER A 220 -1.83 -23.27 -11.93
C SER A 220 -1.53 -23.45 -10.44
N GLY A 221 -1.37 -24.71 -10.02
CA GLY A 221 -1.17 -25.07 -8.63
C GLY A 221 0.18 -24.62 -8.08
N SER A 222 0.13 -23.84 -7.00
CA SER A 222 1.16 -23.81 -5.96
C SER A 222 0.48 -23.54 -4.61
N VAL A 223 1.13 -23.97 -3.54
CA VAL A 223 0.78 -23.58 -2.17
C VAL A 223 1.51 -22.26 -1.91
N LEU A 224 0.80 -21.16 -2.07
CA LEU A 224 1.21 -19.83 -1.63
C LEU A 224 -0.01 -19.12 -1.04
N LYS A 225 0.17 -18.47 0.11
CA LYS A 225 -0.78 -17.49 0.62
C LYS A 225 -0.88 -16.37 -0.42
N THR A 226 -2.03 -16.25 -1.08
CA THR A 226 -2.25 -15.25 -2.13
C THR A 226 -3.15 -14.17 -1.54
N SER A 227 -2.59 -12.98 -1.33
CA SER A 227 -3.33 -11.76 -0.98
C SER A 227 -3.22 -10.78 -2.14
N ASN A 228 -4.29 -10.06 -2.45
CA ASN A 228 -4.18 -8.91 -3.35
C ASN A 228 -3.84 -7.61 -2.62
N THR A 229 -3.77 -7.62 -1.30
CA THR A 229 -3.42 -6.45 -0.46
C THR A 229 -2.00 -6.55 0.06
N TYR A 230 -1.24 -5.47 -0.08
CA TYR A 230 0.10 -5.32 0.46
C TYR A 230 0.23 -3.94 1.13
N ASP A 231 0.32 -3.89 2.46
CA ASP A 231 0.52 -2.67 3.27
C ASP A 231 1.98 -2.55 3.74
N TRP A 232 2.81 -1.78 3.04
CA TRP A 232 4.22 -1.63 3.43
C TRP A 232 4.79 -0.24 3.16
N SER A 233 3.94 0.77 2.94
CA SER A 233 4.48 2.10 2.71
C SER A 233 4.90 2.72 4.04
N TYR A 234 6.17 3.11 4.16
CA TYR A 234 6.64 3.85 5.32
C TYR A 234 6.65 5.34 4.95
N PRO A 235 5.94 6.22 5.69
CA PRO A 235 6.13 7.64 5.54
C PRO A 235 7.56 7.97 5.96
N CYS A 236 8.29 8.68 5.09
CA CYS A 236 9.68 9.06 5.33
C CYS A 236 9.78 9.93 6.60
N PRO A 237 10.42 9.45 7.68
CA PRO A 237 10.51 10.19 8.93
C PRO A 237 11.47 11.40 8.78
N PRO A 238 11.44 12.39 9.68
CA PRO A 238 12.29 13.60 9.62
C PRO A 238 13.81 13.31 9.58
N ILE A 239 14.24 12.09 9.90
CA ILE A 239 15.64 11.63 9.89
C ILE A 239 16.03 11.00 8.54
N CYS A 240 15.12 10.94 7.56
CA CYS A 240 15.46 10.59 6.18
C CYS A 240 16.54 11.55 5.65
N GLN A 241 17.81 11.14 5.73
CA GLN A 241 18.97 11.82 5.14
C GLN A 241 19.31 11.24 3.76
N LEU A 242 18.34 10.64 3.06
CA LEU A 242 18.49 10.36 1.63
C LEU A 242 18.25 11.67 0.88
N LEU A 243 19.34 12.44 0.83
CA LEU A 243 19.62 13.50 -0.15
C LEU A 243 20.10 12.87 -1.46
#